data_AF-A0A4Y2RWB2-F1
#
_entry.id   AF-A0A4Y2RWB2-F1
#
_cell.length_a   1.000
_cell.length_b   1.000
_cell.length_c   1.000
_cell.angle_alpha   90.00
_cell.angle_beta   90.00
_cell.angle_gamma   90.00
#
_symmetry.space_group_name_H-M   'P 1'
#
loop_
_entity.id
_entity.type
_entity.pdbx_description
1 polymer ?
#
loop_
_entity_poly.entity_id
_entity_poly.type
_entity_poly.pdbx_seq_one_letter_code
_entity_poly.pdbx_strand_id
1 'polypeptide(L)'
;ITMSAKYPDLEKTLVKELEEDIRILKEKRKSPNGPFSDVVLIFDMEGLSFANATDKKGLEYLIRVLRITQNYYPCLIRSAYIINIHGEQYDYK
;
A
#
# COMPACT_ATOMS: atom_id res chain seq x y z
N ILE A 1 1.83 -16.72 22.34
CA ILE A 1 0.65 -15.88 22.04
C ILE A 1 0.75 -15.45 20.59
N THR A 2 0.07 -16.13 19.67
CA THR A 2 -0.08 -15.66 18.29
C THR A 2 -1.10 -14.54 18.31
N MET A 3 -0.64 -13.28 18.36
CA MET A 3 -1.53 -12.14 18.19
C MET A 3 -1.89 -12.05 16.71
N SER A 4 -2.99 -12.69 16.31
CA SER A 4 -3.56 -12.45 14.99
C SER A 4 -4.18 -11.05 14.98
N ALA A 5 -3.56 -10.11 14.26
CA ALA A 5 -4.16 -8.79 14.05
C ALA A 5 -5.51 -8.95 13.32
N LYS A 6 -6.54 -8.24 13.77
CA LYS A 6 -7.84 -8.22 13.10
C LYS A 6 -7.84 -7.13 12.02
N TYR A 7 -8.64 -7.30 10.98
CA TYR A 7 -8.76 -6.31 9.90
C TYR A 7 -9.03 -4.86 10.38
N PRO A 8 -9.90 -4.61 11.37
CA PRO A 8 -10.11 -3.25 11.87
C PRO A 8 -8.86 -2.63 12.51
N ASP A 9 -7.99 -3.45 13.10
CA ASP A 9 -6.73 -2.96 13.69
C ASP A 9 -5.73 -2.62 12.60
N LEU A 10 -5.70 -3.40 11.51
CA LEU A 10 -4.88 -3.11 10.33
C LEU A 10 -5.33 -1.81 9.63
N GLU A 11 -6.65 -1.58 9.53
CA GLU A 11 -7.20 -0.34 8.97
C GLU A 11 -6.85 0.90 9.80
N LYS A 12 -6.92 0.79 11.13
CA LYS A 12 -6.49 1.88 12.02
C LYS A 12 -5.00 2.19 11.85
N THR A 13 -4.17 1.16 11.71
CA THR A 13 -2.74 1.32 11.44
C THR A 13 -2.52 2.02 10.10
N LEU A 14 -3.19 1.59 9.04
CA LEU A 14 -3.13 2.25 7.72
C LEU A 14 -3.50 3.73 7.81
N VAL A 15 -4.65 4.05 8.43
CA VAL A 15 -5.09 5.45 8.57
C VAL A 15 -4.05 6.27 9.32
N LYS A 16 -3.49 5.71 10.40
CA LYS A 16 -2.44 6.39 11.16
C LYS A 16 -1.18 6.66 10.32
N GLU A 17 -0.78 5.73 9.46
CA GLU A 17 0.34 5.90 8.54
C GLU A 17 0.04 6.98 7.49
N LEU A 18 -1.16 6.98 6.89
CA LEU A 18 -1.56 8.00 5.91
C LEU A 18 -1.61 9.41 6.51
N GLU A 19 -2.11 9.56 7.74
CA GLU A 19 -2.11 10.85 8.45
C GLU A 19 -0.67 11.34 8.75
N GLU A 20 0.22 10.41 9.10
CA GLU A 20 1.63 10.70 9.32
C GLU A 20 2.34 11.13 8.04
N ASP A 21 2.08 10.45 6.91
CA ASP A 21 2.59 10.84 5.60
C ASP A 21 2.13 12.25 5.22
N ILE A 22 0.85 12.58 5.45
CA ILE A 22 0.34 13.94 5.23
C ILE A 22 1.06 14.97 6.09
N ARG A 23 1.32 14.65 7.37
CA ARG A 23 2.07 15.54 8.26
C ARG A 23 3.47 15.80 7.72
N ILE A 24 4.19 14.75 7.34
CA ILE A 24 5.54 14.84 6.76
C ILE A 24 5.52 15.66 5.46
N LEU A 25 4.53 15.43 4.59
CA LEU A 25 4.38 16.20 3.34
C LEU A 25 4.15 17.69 3.62
N LYS A 26 3.27 18.03 4.58
CA LYS A 26 3.03 19.43 4.99
C LYS A 26 4.29 20.12 5.52
N GLU A 27 5.13 19.39 6.24
CA GLU A 27 6.43 19.89 6.72
C GLU A 27 7.41 20.06 5.55
N LYS A 28 7.52 19.06 4.67
CA LYS A 28 8.41 19.10 3.49
C LYS A 28 8.01 20.14 2.46
N ARG A 29 6.73 20.49 2.31
CA ARG A 29 6.28 21.60 1.43
C ARG A 29 6.90 22.95 1.78
N LYS A 30 7.37 23.13 3.02
CA LYS A 30 8.08 24.34 3.47
C LYS A 30 9.57 24.33 3.08
N SER A 31 10.06 23.25 2.49
CA SER A 31 11.43 23.12 2.01
C SER A 31 11.66 23.95 0.74
N PRO A 32 12.84 24.59 0.58
CA PRO A 32 13.18 25.37 -0.61
C PRO A 32 13.24 24.55 -1.91
N ASN A 33 13.24 23.22 -1.83
CA ASN A 33 13.29 22.31 -3.00
C ASN A 33 11.93 22.11 -3.71
N GLY A 34 10.91 22.91 -3.37
CA GLY A 34 9.59 22.87 -3.97
C GLY A 34 8.58 22.01 -3.18
N PRO A 35 7.28 22.13 -3.50
CA PRO A 35 6.24 21.46 -2.73
C PRO A 35 6.29 19.95 -2.96
N PHE A 36 6.80 19.21 -1.98
CA PHE A 36 6.55 17.76 -1.89
C PHE A 36 5.06 17.56 -1.59
N SER A 37 4.27 17.26 -2.60
CA SER A 37 2.83 17.16 -2.47
C SER A 37 2.31 15.73 -2.42
N ASP A 38 3.15 14.73 -2.75
CA ASP A 38 2.69 13.41 -3.13
C ASP A 38 3.60 12.28 -2.58
N VAL A 39 3.05 11.07 -2.50
CA VAL A 39 3.71 9.83 -2.08
C VAL A 39 3.93 8.93 -3.31
N VAL A 40 5.04 8.20 -3.30
CA VAL A 40 5.30 7.11 -4.25
C VAL A 40 5.13 5.79 -3.50
N LEU A 41 4.28 4.92 -4.01
CA LEU A 41 4.09 3.57 -3.48
C LEU A 41 5.00 2.59 -4.23
N ILE A 42 5.70 1.73 -3.49
CA ILE A 42 6.52 0.65 -4.04
C ILE A 42 6.00 -0.66 -3.47
N PHE A 43 5.43 -1.48 -4.34
CA PHE A 43 4.96 -2.83 -4.03
C PHE A 43 6.05 -3.82 -4.43
N ASP A 44 6.77 -4.30 -3.43
CA ASP A 44 7.73 -5.39 -3.61
C ASP A 44 6.97 -6.72 -3.61
N MET A 45 7.01 -7.42 -4.74
CA MET A 45 6.33 -8.70 -4.93
C MET A 45 7.26 -9.89 -4.67
N GLU A 46 8.48 -9.67 -4.16
CA GLU A 46 9.38 -10.75 -3.74
C GLU A 46 8.67 -11.68 -2.74
N GLY A 47 8.68 -12.99 -3.02
CA GLY A 47 8.01 -13.99 -2.20
C GLY A 47 6.49 -14.06 -2.37
N LEU A 48 5.89 -13.33 -3.32
CA LEU A 48 4.50 -13.54 -3.69
C LEU A 48 4.31 -14.94 -4.26
N SER A 49 3.46 -15.74 -3.62
CA SER A 49 3.05 -17.07 -4.09
C SER A 49 1.64 -17.03 -4.67
N PHE A 50 1.29 -18.03 -5.50
CA PHE A 50 -0.07 -18.21 -6.00
C PHE A 50 -1.10 -18.30 -4.86
N ALA A 51 -0.75 -18.98 -3.77
CA ALA A 51 -1.63 -19.12 -2.60
C ALA A 51 -1.98 -17.76 -1.97
N ASN A 52 -0.99 -16.86 -1.83
CA ASN A 52 -1.23 -15.53 -1.29
C ASN A 52 -1.93 -14.61 -2.31
N ALA A 53 -1.59 -14.74 -3.60
CA ALA A 53 -2.19 -13.94 -4.67
C ALA A 53 -3.68 -14.26 -4.89
N THR A 54 -4.11 -15.48 -4.54
CA THR A 54 -5.49 -15.94 -4.68
C THR A 54 -6.25 -16.02 -3.35
N ASP A 55 -5.61 -15.65 -2.23
CA ASP A 55 -6.30 -15.63 -0.94
C ASP A 55 -7.40 -14.56 -0.94
N LYS A 56 -8.65 -15.04 -0.90
CA LYS A 56 -9.83 -14.18 -0.98
C LYS A 56 -9.83 -13.08 0.08
N LYS A 57 -9.47 -13.41 1.32
CA LYS A 57 -9.54 -12.43 2.41
C LYS A 57 -8.45 -11.38 2.28
N GLY A 58 -7.25 -11.77 1.86
CA GLY A 58 -6.17 -10.86 1.52
C GLY A 58 -6.55 -9.90 0.39
N LEU A 59 -7.17 -10.42 -0.67
CA LEU A 59 -7.67 -9.59 -1.79
C LEU A 59 -8.78 -8.63 -1.35
N GLU A 60 -9.76 -9.10 -0.58
CA GLU A 60 -10.84 -8.25 -0.04
C GLU A 60 -10.28 -7.12 0.83
N TYR A 61 -9.27 -7.43 1.65
CA TYR A 61 -8.57 -6.45 2.47
C TYR A 61 -7.82 -5.44 1.61
N LEU A 62 -7.04 -5.88 0.61
CA LEU A 62 -6.31 -5.00 -0.30
C LEU A 62 -7.26 -4.03 -1.02
N ILE A 63 -8.38 -4.54 -1.55
CA ILE A 63 -9.40 -3.70 -2.20
C ILE A 63 -9.94 -2.65 -1.22
N ARG A 64 -10.15 -3.02 0.05
CA ARG A 64 -10.66 -2.11 1.07
C ARG A 64 -9.66 -0.99 1.39
N VAL A 65 -8.38 -1.35 1.54
CA VAL A 65 -7.27 -0.39 1.74
C VAL A 65 -7.20 0.58 0.57
N LEU A 66 -7.19 0.09 -0.66
CA LEU A 66 -7.15 0.93 -1.86
C LEU A 66 -8.35 1.88 -1.94
N ARG A 67 -9.54 1.43 -1.55
CA ARG A 67 -10.74 2.29 -1.47
C ARG A 67 -10.62 3.38 -0.40
N ILE A 68 -10.05 3.08 0.77
CA ILE A 68 -9.83 4.09 1.81
C ILE A 68 -8.90 5.18 1.27
N THR A 69 -7.78 4.79 0.66
CA THR A 69 -6.83 5.75 0.08
C THR A 69 -7.46 6.57 -1.04
N GLN A 70 -8.20 5.94 -1.96
CA GLN A 70 -8.86 6.63 -3.06
C GLN A 70 -9.92 7.65 -2.59
N ASN A 71 -10.75 7.28 -1.61
CA ASN A 71 -11.90 8.08 -1.22
C ASN A 71 -11.56 9.20 -0.22
N TYR A 72 -10.65 8.94 0.72
CA TYR A 72 -10.37 9.86 1.83
C TYR A 72 -9.04 10.60 1.69
N TYR A 73 -8.13 10.08 0.86
CA TYR A 73 -6.80 10.64 0.62
C TYR A 73 -6.56 10.93 -0.86
N PRO A 74 -7.46 11.69 -1.54
CA PRO A 74 -7.36 11.92 -2.96
C PRO A 74 -6.07 12.68 -3.30
N CYS A 75 -5.51 12.38 -4.47
CA CYS A 75 -4.29 13.01 -5.00
C CYS A 75 -3.03 12.82 -4.13
N LEU A 76 -3.06 11.96 -3.12
CA LEU A 76 -1.89 11.66 -2.29
C LEU A 76 -0.85 10.83 -3.06
N ILE A 77 -1.31 9.86 -3.87
CA ILE A 77 -0.41 8.97 -4.61
C ILE A 77 -0.05 9.61 -5.95
N ARG A 78 1.25 9.87 -6.18
CA ARG A 78 1.78 10.29 -7.48
C ARG A 78 1.97 9.12 -8.43
N SER A 79 2.54 8.03 -7.92
CA SER A 79 2.89 6.85 -8.71
C SER A 79 2.93 5.61 -7.84
N ALA A 80 2.63 4.48 -8.45
CA ALA A 80 2.77 3.16 -7.85
C ALA A 80 3.70 2.32 -8.73
N TYR A 81 4.75 1.76 -8.14
CA TYR A 81 5.68 0.85 -8.78
C TYR A 81 5.47 -0.56 -8.23
N ILE A 82 5.45 -1.54 -9.11
CA ILE A 82 5.45 -2.96 -8.74
C ILE A 82 6.80 -3.51 -9.17
N ILE A 83 7.55 -4.08 -8.24
CA ILE A 83 8.89 -4.61 -8.47
C ILE A 83 8.96 -6.09 -8.08
N ASN A 84 9.97 -6.81 -8.58
CA ASN A 84 10.22 -8.22 -8.26
C ASN A 84 9.03 -9.16 -8.49
N ILE A 85 8.20 -8.85 -9.50
CA ILE A 85 7.13 -9.74 -9.91
C ILE A 85 7.72 -10.90 -10.71
N HIS A 86 7.84 -12.06 -10.07
CA HIS A 86 8.20 -13.29 -10.75
C HIS A 86 6.93 -13.92 -11.32
N GLY A 87 6.82 -13.94 -12.65
CA GLY A 87 5.88 -14.86 -13.29
C GLY A 87 6.44 -16.26 -13.13
N GLU A 88 5.74 -17.16 -12.45
CA GLU A 88 5.96 -18.58 -12.69
C GLU A 88 5.73 -18.80 -14.19
N GLN A 89 6.80 -19.04 -14.95
CA GLN A 89 6.68 -19.60 -16.29
C GLN A 89 6.08 -20.99 -16.10
N TYR A 90 4.76 -21.09 -16.26
CA TYR A 90 4.12 -22.39 -16.42
C TYR A 90 4.61 -22.96 -17.76
N ASP A 91 5.67 -23.78 -17.70
CA ASP A 91 5.99 -24.73 -18.76
C ASP A 91 4.81 -25.70 -18.86
N TYR A 92 3.91 -25.43 -19.81
CA TYR A 92 2.94 -26.42 -20.24
C TYR A 92 3.71 -27.56 -20.93
N LYS A 93 3.87 -28.68 -20.21
CA LYS A 93 4.24 -29.97 -20.81
C LYS A 93 3.04 -30.61 -21.49
#